data_AF-A0A972XHH5-F1
#
_entry.id   AF-A0A972XHH5-F1
#
_cell.length_a   1.000
_cell.length_b   1.000
_cell.length_c   1.000
_cell.angle_alpha   90.00
_cell.angle_beta   90.00
_cell.angle_gamma   90.00
#
_symmetry.space_group_name_H-M   'P 1'
#
loop_
_entity.id
_entity.type
_entity.pdbx_description
1 polymer ?
#
loop_
_entity_poly.entity_id
_entity_poly.type
_entity_poly.pdbx_seq_one_letter_code
_entity_poly.pdbx_strand_id
1 'polypeptide(L)'
;YGLTKGQYSPTSEQGKITKSTPEGSLDYSFNPVSLALGAEATFVARTIDSDRKHLTEVLTAAAAHEGTALIEIYQNCNIFNDGAWEPLKDSDTRDDTMMRLVHGQPIRFGKDMQFGVTRAAEGHIEVVDVSSVGEEAILRHDAHAKDPGLAFALSRLANPRTLQNTPIGVFRDVERPSYDRLLREQVASVTEKKGKGDLQSLLNGNDTWNVS
;
A
#
# COMPACT_ATOMS: atom_id res chain seq x y z
N TYR A 1 11.17 4.04 -15.78
CA TYR A 1 10.56 3.11 -16.75
C TYR A 1 11.61 2.23 -17.42
N GLY A 2 11.71 0.95 -17.05
CA GLY A 2 12.74 0.05 -17.60
C GLY A 2 12.54 -0.28 -19.08
N LEU A 3 11.32 -0.64 -19.48
CA LEU A 3 11.02 -1.13 -20.84
C LEU A 3 11.35 -0.10 -21.94
N THR A 4 11.03 1.17 -21.69
CA THR A 4 11.23 2.28 -22.63
C THR A 4 12.63 2.89 -22.56
N LYS A 5 13.61 2.20 -21.95
CA LYS A 5 15.04 2.59 -21.85
C LYS A 5 15.38 3.62 -20.76
N GLY A 6 14.68 3.60 -19.63
CA GLY A 6 15.17 4.18 -18.37
C GLY A 6 14.80 5.64 -18.14
N GLN A 7 13.65 6.12 -18.60
CA GLN A 7 13.10 7.43 -18.19
C GLN A 7 12.73 7.41 -16.69
N TYR A 8 12.65 8.56 -16.05
CA TYR A 8 12.13 8.66 -14.68
C TYR A 8 10.64 8.26 -14.63
N SER A 9 10.18 7.80 -13.47
CA SER A 9 8.79 7.46 -13.15
C SER A 9 8.22 8.45 -12.14
N PRO A 10 6.89 8.44 -11.89
CA PRO A 10 6.29 9.26 -10.85
C PRO A 10 6.75 8.95 -9.41
N THR A 11 7.50 7.86 -9.23
CA THR A 11 8.14 7.46 -7.97
C THR A 11 9.65 7.75 -7.93
N SER A 12 10.23 8.26 -9.02
CA SER A 12 11.64 8.65 -9.04
C SER A 12 11.87 9.90 -8.21
N GLU A 13 12.97 9.91 -7.48
CA GLU A 13 13.38 11.01 -6.63
C GLU A 13 13.63 12.31 -7.43
N GLN A 14 13.31 13.44 -6.82
CA GLN A 14 13.65 14.74 -7.41
C GLN A 14 15.17 14.85 -7.57
N GLY A 15 15.60 15.33 -8.74
CA GLY A 15 17.01 15.40 -9.15
C GLY A 15 17.52 14.13 -9.82
N LYS A 16 16.71 13.07 -9.95
CA LYS A 16 17.15 11.82 -10.61
C LYS A 16 17.51 12.07 -12.08
N ILE A 17 18.79 11.92 -12.40
CA ILE A 17 19.31 12.00 -13.76
C ILE A 17 18.97 10.72 -14.52
N THR A 18 18.35 10.87 -15.68
CA THR A 18 18.02 9.76 -16.59
C THR A 18 18.31 10.16 -18.03
N LYS A 19 18.20 9.21 -18.98
CA LYS A 19 18.45 9.49 -20.40
C LYS A 19 17.53 10.57 -20.99
N SER A 20 16.27 10.62 -20.56
CA SER A 20 15.30 11.63 -21.01
C SER A 20 15.34 12.92 -20.18
N THR A 21 16.11 12.92 -19.09
CA THR A 21 16.11 13.98 -18.08
C THR A 21 17.54 14.19 -17.60
N PRO A 22 18.43 14.68 -18.49
CA PRO A 22 19.87 14.76 -18.23
C PRO A 22 20.21 15.76 -17.11
N GLU A 23 19.38 16.80 -16.93
CA GLU A 23 19.52 17.80 -15.88
C GLU A 23 18.84 17.41 -14.56
N GLY A 24 18.31 16.18 -14.46
CA GLY A 24 17.60 15.68 -13.29
C GLY A 24 16.10 15.99 -13.28
N SER A 25 15.31 15.11 -12.66
CA SER A 25 13.86 15.29 -12.53
C SER A 25 13.50 16.51 -11.67
N LEU A 26 12.57 17.34 -12.15
CA LEU A 26 12.00 18.44 -11.36
C LEU A 26 10.77 17.99 -10.55
N ASP A 27 10.14 16.89 -10.95
CA ASP A 27 8.90 16.41 -10.37
C ASP A 27 9.10 15.92 -8.93
N TYR A 28 8.05 16.12 -8.14
CA TYR A 28 7.95 15.56 -6.81
C TYR A 28 7.44 14.12 -6.90
N SER A 29 8.22 13.18 -6.36
CA SER A 29 7.80 11.78 -6.24
C SER A 29 6.53 11.68 -5.41
N PHE A 30 5.50 10.98 -5.90
CA PHE A 30 4.37 10.63 -5.05
C PHE A 30 4.60 9.29 -4.34
N ASN A 31 3.93 9.10 -3.21
CA ASN A 31 4.00 7.87 -2.42
C ASN A 31 2.81 6.97 -2.76
N PRO A 32 3.01 5.79 -3.37
CA PRO A 32 1.92 4.90 -3.77
C PRO A 32 1.04 4.42 -2.61
N VAL A 33 1.64 4.17 -1.44
CA VAL A 33 0.92 3.78 -0.23
C VAL A 33 0.03 4.92 0.25
N SER A 34 0.56 6.15 0.33
CA SER A 34 -0.25 7.33 0.70
C SER A 34 -1.38 7.58 -0.29
N LEU A 35 -1.12 7.40 -1.60
CA LEU A 35 -2.14 7.57 -2.64
C LEU A 35 -3.27 6.56 -2.46
N ALA A 36 -2.95 5.29 -2.23
CA ALA A 36 -3.94 4.24 -2.03
C ALA A 36 -4.77 4.47 -0.75
N LEU A 37 -4.12 4.84 0.35
CA LEU A 37 -4.78 5.15 1.61
C LEU A 37 -5.69 6.39 1.49
N GLY A 38 -5.22 7.45 0.83
CA GLY A 38 -6.04 8.65 0.57
C GLY A 38 -7.22 8.38 -0.37
N ALA A 39 -7.17 7.32 -1.16
CA ALA A 39 -8.26 6.83 -2.00
C ALA A 39 -9.18 5.83 -1.27
N GLU A 40 -9.04 5.67 0.06
CA GLU A 40 -9.86 4.76 0.88
C GLU A 40 -9.76 3.28 0.44
N ALA A 41 -8.57 2.87 -0.01
CA ALA A 41 -8.27 1.47 -0.25
C ALA A 41 -8.38 0.68 1.06
N THR A 42 -8.99 -0.51 0.97
CA THR A 42 -9.26 -1.38 2.12
C THR A 42 -8.10 -2.30 2.44
N PHE A 43 -7.22 -2.56 1.48
CA PHE A 43 -5.98 -3.29 1.69
C PHE A 43 -4.81 -2.55 1.02
N VAL A 44 -3.80 -2.21 1.82
CA VAL A 44 -2.58 -1.51 1.36
C VAL A 44 -1.36 -2.10 2.07
N ALA A 45 -0.36 -2.51 1.29
CA ALA A 45 0.88 -3.07 1.80
C ALA A 45 2.12 -2.57 1.03
N ARG A 46 3.30 -2.70 1.66
CA ARG A 46 4.60 -2.54 1.00
C ARG A 46 5.50 -3.73 1.30
N THR A 47 6.29 -4.16 0.33
CA THR A 47 7.28 -5.23 0.51
C THR A 47 8.45 -5.05 -0.45
N ILE A 48 9.44 -5.94 -0.39
CA ILE A 48 10.66 -5.92 -1.20
C ILE A 48 10.82 -7.25 -1.91
N ASP A 49 11.22 -7.21 -3.19
CA ASP A 49 11.38 -8.40 -4.04
C ASP A 49 12.38 -9.43 -3.48
N SER A 50 13.43 -8.97 -2.81
CA SER A 50 14.50 -9.81 -2.26
C SER A 50 14.12 -10.52 -0.96
N ASP A 51 13.17 -9.99 -0.18
CA ASP A 51 12.66 -10.66 1.04
C ASP A 51 11.51 -11.62 0.66
N ARG A 52 11.88 -12.77 0.09
CA ARG A 52 10.92 -13.77 -0.44
C ARG A 52 9.90 -14.24 0.60
N LYS A 53 10.30 -14.36 1.86
CA LYS A 53 9.42 -14.80 2.95
C LYS A 53 8.36 -13.72 3.20
N HIS A 54 8.79 -12.49 3.45
CA HIS A 54 7.87 -11.38 3.70
C HIS A 54 6.98 -11.06 2.49
N LEU A 55 7.52 -11.11 1.27
CA LEU A 55 6.74 -10.96 0.03
C LEU A 55 5.63 -12.01 -0.06
N THR A 56 5.93 -13.27 0.26
CA THR A 56 4.94 -14.35 0.24
C THR A 56 3.85 -14.09 1.28
N GLU A 57 4.21 -13.71 2.50
CA GLU A 57 3.26 -13.38 3.57
C GLU A 57 2.30 -12.25 3.17
N VAL A 58 2.84 -11.16 2.60
CA VAL A 58 2.04 -10.02 2.13
C VAL A 58 1.11 -10.40 0.97
N LEU A 59 1.59 -11.19 0.01
CA LEU A 59 0.77 -11.65 -1.11
C LEU A 59 -0.33 -12.63 -0.67
N THR A 60 -0.05 -13.49 0.32
CA THR A 60 -1.06 -14.37 0.91
C THR A 60 -2.15 -13.57 1.62
N ALA A 61 -1.78 -12.56 2.41
CA ALA A 61 -2.76 -11.67 3.05
C ALA A 61 -3.62 -10.93 2.01
N ALA A 62 -3.00 -10.39 0.96
CA ALA A 62 -3.70 -9.70 -0.11
C ALA A 62 -4.67 -10.62 -0.88
N ALA A 63 -4.29 -11.88 -1.09
CA ALA A 63 -5.15 -12.86 -1.75
C ALA A 63 -6.35 -13.29 -0.88
N ALA A 64 -6.23 -13.20 0.45
CA ALA A 64 -7.32 -13.47 1.39
C ALA A 64 -8.27 -12.28 1.56
N HIS A 65 -7.85 -11.06 1.18
CA HIS A 65 -8.63 -9.84 1.34
C HIS A 65 -9.86 -9.81 0.41
N GLU A 66 -11.05 -9.57 0.96
CA GLU A 66 -12.26 -9.35 0.17
C GLU A 66 -12.31 -7.90 -0.35
N GLY A 67 -11.70 -7.65 -1.50
CA GLY A 67 -11.77 -6.36 -2.17
C GLY A 67 -10.53 -6.05 -3.01
N THR A 68 -10.32 -4.77 -3.29
CA THR A 68 -9.13 -4.32 -4.01
C THR A 68 -7.95 -4.22 -3.05
N ALA A 69 -6.85 -4.89 -3.40
CA ALA A 69 -5.58 -4.83 -2.69
C ALA A 69 -4.52 -4.08 -3.51
N LEU A 70 -3.83 -3.12 -2.88
CA LEU A 70 -2.64 -2.47 -3.45
C LEU A 70 -1.40 -2.90 -2.69
N ILE A 71 -0.39 -3.37 -3.40
CA ILE A 71 0.90 -3.78 -2.84
C ILE A 71 2.01 -3.04 -3.58
N GLU A 72 2.73 -2.18 -2.88
CA GLU A 72 3.96 -1.59 -3.40
C GLU A 72 5.11 -2.59 -3.21
N ILE A 73 5.75 -3.01 -4.30
CA ILE A 73 6.91 -3.90 -4.26
C ILE A 73 8.13 -3.11 -4.69
N TYR A 74 9.07 -2.91 -3.77
CA TYR A 74 10.39 -2.39 -4.12
C TYR A 74 11.15 -3.47 -4.89
N GLN A 75 11.31 -3.19 -6.18
CA GLN A 75 11.93 -4.07 -7.14
C GLN A 75 13.12 -3.36 -7.77
N ASN A 76 14.28 -4.03 -7.80
CA ASN A 76 15.47 -3.44 -8.41
C ASN A 76 15.40 -3.53 -9.94
N CYS A 77 15.92 -2.51 -10.63
CA CYS A 77 16.07 -2.54 -12.09
C CYS A 77 17.56 -2.54 -12.43
N ASN A 78 18.17 -3.72 -12.46
CA ASN A 78 19.62 -3.90 -12.61
C ASN A 78 20.22 -3.18 -13.83
N ILE A 79 19.45 -2.93 -14.89
CA ILE A 79 19.95 -2.29 -16.12
C ILE A 79 19.99 -0.77 -16.01
N PHE A 80 19.02 -0.14 -15.33
CA PHE A 80 18.80 1.31 -15.41
C PHE A 80 18.77 2.02 -14.05
N ASN A 81 18.59 1.30 -12.95
CA ASN A 81 18.49 1.86 -11.60
C ASN A 81 19.00 0.84 -10.59
N ASP A 82 20.24 0.39 -10.78
CA ASP A 82 20.86 -0.61 -9.92
C ASP A 82 21.20 -0.03 -8.54
N GLY A 83 21.14 -0.87 -7.50
CA GLY A 83 21.40 -0.46 -6.12
C GLY A 83 20.35 0.47 -5.49
N ALA A 84 19.21 0.71 -6.15
CA ALA A 84 18.20 1.66 -5.69
C ALA A 84 17.62 1.35 -4.30
N TRP A 85 17.71 0.09 -3.88
CA TRP A 85 17.15 -0.40 -2.62
C TRP A 85 18.22 -1.04 -1.72
N GLU A 86 19.51 -0.80 -1.98
CA GLU A 86 20.62 -1.46 -1.28
C GLU A 86 20.57 -1.31 0.26
N PRO A 87 20.25 -0.13 0.82
CA PRO A 87 20.10 0.02 2.28
C PRO A 87 19.02 -0.87 2.92
N LEU A 88 18.07 -1.37 2.12
CA LEU A 88 17.01 -2.27 2.57
C LEU A 88 17.37 -3.76 2.32
N LYS A 89 18.48 -4.03 1.65
CA LYS A 89 18.95 -5.38 1.27
C LYS A 89 20.17 -5.80 2.07
N ASP A 90 21.10 -4.88 2.27
CA ASP A 90 22.35 -5.11 3.00
C ASP A 90 22.07 -5.46 4.46
N SER A 91 22.58 -6.60 4.93
CA SER A 91 22.39 -7.09 6.30
C SER A 91 22.91 -6.12 7.36
N ASP A 92 23.89 -5.29 7.03
CA ASP A 92 24.50 -4.37 7.99
C ASP A 92 23.67 -3.11 8.21
N THR A 93 22.80 -2.75 7.24
CA THR A 93 22.00 -1.51 7.29
C THR A 93 20.50 -1.74 7.31
N ARG A 94 20.04 -2.90 6.83
CA ARG A 94 18.62 -3.22 6.69
C ARG A 94 17.85 -3.06 7.98
N ASP A 95 18.33 -3.66 9.08
CA ASP A 95 17.55 -3.73 10.31
C ASP A 95 17.41 -2.34 10.98
N ASP A 96 18.35 -1.42 10.74
CA ASP A 96 18.28 -0.02 11.18
C ASP A 96 17.52 0.90 10.21
N THR A 97 17.25 0.45 8.99
CA THR A 97 16.60 1.25 7.94
C THR A 97 15.13 0.84 7.74
N MET A 98 14.83 -0.44 7.93
CA MET A 98 13.55 -1.08 7.62
C MET A 98 12.74 -1.33 8.90
N MET A 99 11.49 -0.88 8.87
CA MET A 99 10.51 -1.05 9.94
C MET A 99 9.45 -2.07 9.52
N ARG A 100 9.45 -3.26 10.14
CA ARG A 100 8.44 -4.29 9.86
C ARG A 100 7.17 -4.02 10.66
N LEU A 101 6.06 -3.77 9.97
CA LEU A 101 4.75 -3.57 10.57
C LEU A 101 4.09 -4.94 10.80
N VAL A 102 3.83 -5.26 12.07
CA VAL A 102 3.14 -6.49 12.49
C VAL A 102 1.92 -6.10 13.31
N HIS A 103 0.73 -6.51 12.87
CA HIS A 103 -0.52 -6.17 13.55
C HIS A 103 -0.50 -6.61 15.03
N GLY A 104 -0.95 -5.73 15.92
CA GLY A 104 -0.99 -5.91 17.37
C GLY A 104 0.35 -5.68 18.10
N GLN A 105 1.47 -5.55 17.37
CA GLN A 105 2.79 -5.38 17.96
C GLN A 105 3.19 -3.90 18.07
N PRO A 106 4.02 -3.54 19.06
CA PRO A 106 4.69 -2.23 19.09
C PRO A 106 5.52 -2.03 17.81
N ILE A 107 5.47 -0.83 17.24
CA ILE A 107 6.23 -0.48 16.04
C ILE A 107 7.67 -0.21 16.44
N ARG A 108 8.51 -1.25 16.33
CA ARG A 108 9.92 -1.23 16.70
C ARG A 108 10.80 -1.76 15.58
N PHE A 109 12.03 -1.25 15.53
CA PHE A 109 13.05 -1.66 14.57
C PHE A 109 14.44 -1.22 15.06
N GLY A 110 15.46 -1.47 14.25
CA GLY A 110 16.86 -1.38 14.65
C GLY A 110 17.43 -2.74 14.98
N LYS A 111 18.75 -2.88 14.83
CA LYS A 111 19.47 -4.13 15.11
C LYS A 111 19.22 -4.67 16.52
N ASP A 112 19.06 -3.77 17.49
CA ASP A 112 18.81 -4.05 18.89
C ASP A 112 17.37 -3.67 19.31
N MET A 113 16.47 -3.46 18.35
CA MET A 113 15.10 -2.97 18.55
C MET A 113 15.04 -1.63 19.31
N GLN A 114 16.08 -0.81 19.16
CA GLN A 114 16.30 0.43 19.89
C GLN A 114 15.43 1.60 19.41
N PHE A 115 14.87 1.52 18.20
CA PHE A 115 14.00 2.56 17.65
C PHE A 115 12.54 2.14 17.70
N GLY A 116 11.67 3.14 17.87
CA GLY A 116 10.22 2.95 17.81
C GLY A 116 9.49 4.18 17.30
N VAL A 117 8.20 4.04 17.03
CA VAL A 117 7.33 5.14 16.58
C VAL A 117 6.45 5.61 17.73
N THR A 118 6.49 6.91 18.04
CA THR A 118 5.63 7.55 19.03
C THR A 118 4.75 8.62 18.39
N ARG A 119 3.81 9.16 19.16
CA ARG A 119 3.01 10.32 18.78
C ARG A 119 3.50 11.56 19.56
N ALA A 120 3.98 12.55 18.82
CA ALA A 120 4.38 13.84 19.37
C ALA A 120 3.17 14.62 19.92
N ALA A 121 3.43 15.64 20.74
CA ALA A 121 2.38 16.46 21.36
C ALA A 121 1.50 17.19 20.30
N GLU A 122 2.08 17.53 19.16
CA GLU A 122 1.40 18.15 18.02
C GLU A 122 0.58 17.16 17.18
N GLY A 123 0.59 15.86 17.54
CA GLY A 123 -0.25 14.82 16.96
C GLY A 123 0.34 14.06 15.77
N HIS A 124 1.46 14.53 15.21
CA HIS A 124 2.21 13.79 14.20
C HIS A 124 2.98 12.61 14.84
N ILE A 125 3.37 11.64 14.01
CA ILE A 125 4.20 10.52 14.46
C ILE A 125 5.66 10.79 14.13
N GLU A 126 6.55 10.26 14.95
CA GLU A 126 7.99 10.39 14.78
C GLU A 126 8.71 9.12 15.23
N VAL A 127 9.92 8.94 14.70
CA VAL A 127 10.84 7.87 15.11
C VAL A 127 11.70 8.37 16.25
N VAL A 128 11.76 7.61 17.33
CA VAL A 128 12.51 7.95 18.55
C VAL A 128 13.37 6.77 19.02
N ASP A 129 14.39 7.09 19.80
CA ASP A 129 15.07 6.08 20.61
C ASP A 129 14.14 5.68 21.78
N VAL A 130 13.85 4.39 21.90
CA VAL A 130 12.91 3.86 22.91
C VAL A 130 13.40 4.18 24.32
N SER A 131 14.71 4.24 24.56
CA SER A 131 15.27 4.58 25.89
C SER A 131 14.93 6.00 26.34
N SER A 132 14.61 6.90 25.41
CA SER A 132 14.29 8.30 25.71
C SER A 132 12.83 8.51 26.12
N VAL A 133 11.91 7.64 25.68
CA VAL A 133 10.45 7.78 25.90
C VAL A 133 9.80 6.64 26.68
N GLY A 134 10.48 5.49 26.78
CA GLY A 134 9.95 4.26 27.37
C GLY A 134 9.03 3.46 26.44
N GLU A 135 8.87 2.17 26.74
CA GLU A 135 8.11 1.23 25.89
C GLU A 135 6.63 1.61 25.75
N GLU A 136 6.01 2.13 26.82
CA GLU A 136 4.59 2.48 26.86
C GLU A 136 4.21 3.64 25.92
N ALA A 137 5.20 4.44 25.51
CA ALA A 137 4.99 5.53 24.56
C ALA A 137 4.96 5.03 23.10
N ILE A 138 5.40 3.80 22.83
CA ILE A 138 5.51 3.28 21.47
C ILE A 138 4.14 2.85 20.94
N LEU A 139 3.79 3.37 19.76
CA LEU A 139 2.55 3.03 19.09
C LEU A 139 2.51 1.56 18.72
N ARG A 140 1.35 0.93 18.92
CA ARG A 140 1.06 -0.42 18.42
C ARG A 140 0.47 -0.31 17.01
N HIS A 141 0.96 -1.16 16.12
CA HIS A 141 0.44 -1.22 14.76
C HIS A 141 -0.92 -1.91 14.74
N ASP A 142 -1.91 -1.26 14.15
CA ASP A 142 -3.23 -1.84 13.91
C ASP A 142 -3.60 -1.73 12.43
N ALA A 143 -3.28 -2.78 11.67
CA ALA A 143 -3.70 -2.91 10.27
C ALA A 143 -5.23 -2.89 10.08
N HIS A 144 -6.02 -3.25 11.10
CA HIS A 144 -7.48 -3.35 11.04
C HIS A 144 -8.18 -2.09 11.57
N ALA A 145 -7.44 -1.05 11.90
CA ALA A 145 -7.99 0.22 12.36
C ALA A 145 -8.94 0.81 11.32
N LYS A 146 -10.18 1.14 11.73
CA LYS A 146 -11.17 1.75 10.82
C LYS A 146 -10.70 3.09 10.26
N ASP A 147 -10.11 3.91 11.12
CA ASP A 147 -9.49 5.18 10.73
C ASP A 147 -8.14 4.93 10.03
N PRO A 148 -7.92 5.45 8.80
CA PRO A 148 -6.67 5.25 8.07
C PRO A 148 -5.55 6.20 8.51
N GLY A 149 -5.75 7.06 9.51
CA GLY A 149 -4.83 8.14 9.87
C GLY A 149 -3.44 7.66 10.29
N LEU A 150 -3.37 6.60 11.10
CA LEU A 150 -2.07 6.00 11.48
C LEU A 150 -1.39 5.35 10.28
N ALA A 151 -2.11 4.57 9.47
CA ALA A 151 -1.58 3.95 8.27
C ALA A 151 -1.02 5.00 7.30
N PHE A 152 -1.75 6.12 7.12
CA PHE A 152 -1.34 7.23 6.27
C PHE A 152 -0.08 7.90 6.82
N ALA A 153 -0.03 8.18 8.12
CA ALA A 153 1.13 8.77 8.77
C ALA A 153 2.38 7.86 8.65
N LEU A 154 2.23 6.55 8.89
CA LEU A 154 3.31 5.57 8.72
C LEU A 154 3.87 5.59 7.30
N SER A 155 3.00 5.65 6.28
CA SER A 155 3.43 5.66 4.88
C SER A 155 4.40 6.81 4.54
N ARG A 156 4.39 7.88 5.34
CA ARG A 156 5.16 9.13 5.14
C ARG A 156 6.47 9.17 5.94
N LEU A 157 6.76 8.17 6.78
CA LEU A 157 8.01 8.13 7.58
C LEU A 157 9.26 7.88 6.75
N ALA A 158 9.12 7.13 5.64
CA ALA A 158 10.25 6.76 4.81
C ALA A 158 10.92 8.00 4.20
N ASN A 159 12.22 8.14 4.42
CA ASN A 159 13.00 9.16 3.72
C ASN A 159 13.21 8.71 2.26
N PRO A 160 12.73 9.45 1.25
CA PRO A 160 12.77 9.00 -0.14
C PRO A 160 14.17 8.98 -0.75
N ARG A 161 15.17 9.60 -0.10
CA ARG A 161 16.56 9.62 -0.56
C ARG A 161 17.45 8.61 0.15
N THR A 162 17.32 8.51 1.47
CA THR A 162 18.17 7.62 2.29
C THR A 162 17.52 6.27 2.57
N LEU A 163 16.21 6.14 2.30
CA LEU A 163 15.37 4.99 2.66
C LEU A 163 15.25 4.74 4.17
N GLN A 164 15.81 5.60 5.01
CA GLN A 164 15.65 5.50 6.47
C GLN A 164 14.18 5.50 6.87
N ASN A 165 13.88 4.76 7.94
CA ASN A 165 12.55 4.63 8.52
C ASN A 165 11.51 4.09 7.51
N THR A 166 11.91 3.20 6.61
CA THR A 166 11.00 2.62 5.61
C THR A 166 10.10 1.57 6.25
N PRO A 167 8.78 1.79 6.36
CA PRO A 167 7.88 0.77 6.85
C PRO A 167 7.54 -0.21 5.74
N ILE A 168 7.55 -1.50 6.05
CA ILE A 168 7.08 -2.60 5.20
C ILE A 168 6.08 -3.46 5.95
N GLY A 169 5.25 -4.19 5.21
CA GLY A 169 4.16 -5.00 5.75
C GLY A 169 2.79 -4.45 5.33
N VAL A 170 1.74 -4.95 5.99
CA VAL A 170 0.36 -4.52 5.74
C VAL A 170 0.09 -3.25 6.55
N PHE A 171 -0.13 -2.13 5.88
CA PHE A 171 -0.49 -0.86 6.52
C PHE A 171 -1.96 -0.83 6.93
N ARG A 172 -2.80 -1.40 6.08
CA ARG A 172 -4.26 -1.42 6.23
C ARG A 172 -4.81 -2.69 5.62
N ASP A 173 -5.74 -3.31 6.32
CA ASP A 173 -6.54 -4.45 5.91
C ASP A 173 -7.87 -4.35 6.67
N VAL A 174 -8.92 -3.83 6.03
CA VAL A 174 -10.22 -3.61 6.67
C VAL A 174 -11.34 -4.17 5.83
N GLU A 175 -12.31 -4.78 6.49
CA GLU A 175 -13.49 -5.33 5.82
C GLU A 175 -14.42 -4.21 5.36
N ARG A 176 -14.76 -4.23 4.07
CA ARG A 176 -15.84 -3.43 3.47
C ARG A 176 -16.49 -4.27 2.38
N PRO A 177 -17.82 -4.22 2.22
CA PRO A 177 -18.47 -4.90 1.10
C PRO A 177 -17.82 -4.55 -0.24
N SER A 178 -17.40 -5.59 -0.98
CA SER A 178 -16.89 -5.41 -2.33
C SER A 178 -18.02 -4.99 -3.27
N TYR A 179 -17.66 -4.30 -4.36
CA TYR A 179 -18.64 -3.90 -5.37
C TYR A 179 -19.39 -5.11 -5.97
N ASP A 180 -18.66 -6.19 -6.29
CA ASP A 180 -19.26 -7.41 -6.82
C ASP A 180 -20.25 -8.05 -5.84
N ARG A 181 -19.91 -8.09 -4.54
CA ARG A 181 -20.84 -8.57 -3.51
C ARG A 181 -22.11 -7.72 -3.45
N LEU A 182 -21.98 -6.40 -3.34
CA LEU A 182 -23.13 -5.49 -3.28
C LEU A 182 -23.98 -5.57 -4.55
N LEU A 183 -23.37 -5.71 -5.72
CA LEU A 183 -24.08 -5.86 -6.99
C LEU A 183 -24.88 -7.17 -7.02
N ARG A 184 -24.28 -8.29 -6.58
CA ARG A 184 -24.98 -9.58 -6.50
C ARG A 184 -26.14 -9.54 -5.53
N GLU A 185 -25.95 -8.93 -4.36
CA GLU A 185 -27.00 -8.73 -3.36
C GLU A 185 -28.16 -7.89 -3.94
N GLN A 186 -27.84 -6.82 -4.68
CA GLN A 186 -28.82 -5.99 -5.36
C GLN A 186 -29.61 -6.77 -6.42
N VAL A 187 -28.92 -7.52 -7.29
CA VAL A 187 -29.54 -8.34 -8.34
C VAL A 187 -30.44 -9.41 -7.74
N ALA A 188 -30.00 -10.09 -6.67
CA ALA A 188 -30.79 -11.09 -5.97
C ALA A 188 -32.07 -10.49 -5.38
N SER A 189 -31.97 -9.35 -4.70
CA SER A 189 -33.15 -8.67 -4.12
C SER A 189 -34.15 -8.21 -5.19
N VAL A 190 -33.67 -7.69 -6.32
CA VAL A 190 -34.55 -7.30 -7.44
C VAL A 190 -35.21 -8.52 -8.07
N THR A 191 -34.47 -9.61 -8.25
CA THR A 191 -34.98 -10.87 -8.82
C THR A 191 -36.07 -11.49 -7.95
N GLU A 192 -35.90 -11.46 -6.62
CA GLU A 192 -36.91 -11.93 -5.68
C GLU A 192 -38.22 -11.12 -5.78
N LYS A 193 -38.11 -9.80 -5.91
CA LYS A 193 -39.26 -8.89 -5.95
C LYS A 193 -39.97 -8.82 -7.30
N LYS A 194 -39.22 -8.92 -8.40
CA LYS A 194 -39.71 -8.66 -9.76
C LYS A 194 -39.67 -9.89 -10.68
N GLY A 195 -39.12 -11.01 -10.21
CA GLY A 195 -38.83 -12.19 -11.03
C GLY A 195 -37.50 -12.07 -11.78
N LYS A 196 -37.06 -13.16 -12.43
CA LYS A 196 -35.75 -13.28 -13.11
C LYS A 196 -35.56 -12.37 -14.33
N GLY A 197 -36.59 -11.63 -14.74
CA GLY A 197 -36.63 -10.94 -16.02
C GLY A 197 -36.68 -11.93 -17.19
N ASP A 198 -37.21 -11.48 -18.31
CA ASP A 198 -37.21 -12.24 -19.55
C ASP A 198 -36.69 -11.33 -20.67
N LEU A 199 -35.64 -11.77 -21.35
CA LEU A 199 -35.01 -10.98 -22.41
C LEU A 199 -35.96 -10.78 -23.58
N GLN A 200 -36.77 -11.79 -23.92
CA GLN A 200 -37.73 -11.66 -25.03
C GLN A 200 -38.79 -10.61 -24.71
N SER A 201 -39.33 -10.63 -23.49
CA SER A 201 -40.28 -9.62 -23.00
C SER A 201 -39.66 -8.21 -22.99
N LEU A 202 -38.38 -8.07 -22.63
CA LEU A 202 -37.68 -6.79 -22.67
C LEU A 202 -37.50 -6.27 -24.10
N LEU A 203 -37.11 -7.14 -25.03
CA LEU A 203 -36.90 -6.77 -26.44
C LEU A 203 -38.20 -6.46 -27.17
N ASN A 204 -39.27 -7.21 -26.85
CA ASN A 204 -40.61 -6.91 -27.32
C ASN A 204 -41.07 -5.54 -26.79
N GLY A 205 -40.73 -5.21 -25.53
CA GLY A 205 -41.29 -4.04 -24.88
C GLY A 205 -42.80 -4.19 -24.68
N ASN A 206 -43.49 -3.09 -24.35
CA ASN A 206 -44.91 -3.13 -24.05
C ASN A 206 -45.82 -3.10 -25.29
N ASP A 207 -45.29 -2.63 -26.43
CA ASP A 207 -46.03 -2.40 -27.66
C ASP A 207 -45.42 -3.22 -28.81
N THR A 208 -45.84 -4.49 -28.91
CA THR A 208 -45.54 -5.31 -30.10
C THR A 208 -46.80 -5.67 -30.86
N TRP A 209 -46.66 -5.82 -32.18
CA TRP A 209 -47.70 -6.38 -33.03
C TRP A 209 -47.11 -7.52 -33.86
N ASN A 210 -47.89 -8.58 -34.03
CA ASN A 210 -47.54 -9.67 -34.93
C ASN A 210 -47.97 -9.32 -36.35
N VAL A 211 -47.05 -9.44 -37.31
CA VAL A 211 -47.38 -9.35 -38.73
C VAL A 211 -47.56 -10.77 -39.25
N SER A 212 -48.77 -11.11 -39.67
CA SER A 212 -49.15 -12.40 -40.27
C SER A 212 -49.56 -12.25 -41.72
#